data_AF-A0A139PL55-F1
#
_entry.id   AF-A0A139PL55-F1
#
_cell.length_a   1.000
_cell.length_b   1.000
_cell.length_c   1.000
_cell.angle_alpha   90.00
_cell.angle_beta   90.00
_cell.angle_gamma   90.00
#
_symmetry.space_group_name_H-M   'P 1'
#
loop_
_entity.id
_entity.type
_entity.pdbx_description
1 polymer ?
#
loop_
_entity_poly.entity_id
_entity_poly.type
_entity_poly.pdbx_seq_one_letter_code
_entity_poly.pdbx_strand_id
1 'polypeptide(L)'
;MEVAFGDAKIYYDNAEMLGDFATLNIEVAFGNATVYVPQHWRVDLKVETSFGAAKADAPVAPTSKTLIIRGEVAFGKLGVVYVK
;
A
#
# COMPACT_ATOMS: atom_id res chain seq x y z
N MET A 1 -4.20 3.10 -9.57
CA MET A 1 -3.32 2.17 -10.30
C MET A 1 -4.06 0.87 -10.47
N GLU A 2 -3.97 0.24 -11.63
CA GLU A 2 -4.64 -1.02 -11.91
C GLU A 2 -3.60 -2.09 -12.27
N VAL A 3 -3.77 -3.28 -11.71
CA VAL A 3 -3.00 -4.48 -12.02
C VAL A 3 -3.98 -5.54 -12.50
N ALA A 4 -4.25 -5.56 -13.80
CA ALA A 4 -5.14 -6.55 -14.40
C ALA A 4 -4.52 -7.96 -14.33
N PHE A 5 -3.26 -8.09 -14.74
CA PHE A 5 -2.49 -9.34 -14.66
C PHE A 5 -1.03 -9.06 -14.32
N GLY A 6 -0.46 -9.84 -13.39
CA GLY A 6 0.97 -9.80 -13.07
C GLY A 6 1.31 -9.04 -11.78
N ASP A 7 2.58 -8.68 -11.62
CA ASP A 7 3.09 -8.12 -10.37
C ASP A 7 3.55 -6.67 -10.51
N ALA A 8 3.16 -5.84 -9.54
CA ALA A 8 3.51 -4.45 -9.46
C ALA A 8 4.34 -4.12 -8.21
N LYS A 9 5.31 -3.21 -8.37
CA LYS A 9 6.07 -2.63 -7.27
C LYS A 9 5.99 -1.11 -7.34
N ILE A 10 5.56 -0.49 -6.24
CA ILE A 10 5.37 0.96 -6.12
C ILE A 10 6.33 1.46 -5.06
N TYR A 11 7.13 2.47 -5.40
CA TYR A 11 8.20 2.97 -4.53
C TYR A 11 7.91 4.40 -4.07
N TYR A 12 7.69 4.56 -2.77
CA TYR A 12 7.63 5.85 -2.06
C TYR A 12 8.83 6.04 -1.12
N ASP A 13 9.86 5.23 -1.27
CA ASP A 13 11.06 5.16 -0.42
C ASP A 13 11.76 6.52 -0.20
N ASN A 14 11.73 7.41 -1.20
CA ASN A 14 12.24 8.78 -1.11
C ASN A 14 11.14 9.86 -1.21
N ALA A 15 9.89 9.50 -0.96
CA ALA A 15 8.79 10.45 -1.01
C ALA A 15 8.55 11.14 0.34
N GLU A 16 8.16 12.41 0.29
CA GLU A 16 7.74 13.18 1.46
C GLU A 16 6.31 13.68 1.27
N MET A 17 5.44 13.45 2.26
CA MET A 17 4.08 13.98 2.19
C MET A 17 4.09 15.47 2.49
N LEU A 18 3.51 16.27 1.61
CA LEU A 18 3.32 17.71 1.85
C LEU A 18 2.41 17.98 3.06
N GLY A 19 1.44 17.09 3.32
CA GLY A 19 0.55 17.15 4.48
C GLY A 19 0.72 15.97 5.43
N ASP A 20 -0.28 15.78 6.29
CA ASP A 20 -0.36 14.65 7.23
C ASP A 20 -0.98 13.40 6.60
N PHE A 21 -1.67 13.54 5.46
CA PHE A 21 -2.37 12.44 4.80
C PHE A 21 -2.09 12.42 3.31
N ALA A 22 -1.93 11.21 2.76
CA ALA A 22 -1.94 10.95 1.33
C ALA A 22 -2.84 9.75 1.03
N THR A 23 -3.33 9.64 -0.21
CA THR A 23 -4.17 8.51 -0.64
C THR A 23 -3.61 7.84 -1.88
N LEU A 24 -3.52 6.51 -1.85
CA LEU A 24 -3.23 5.66 -2.99
C LEU A 24 -4.46 4.80 -3.30
N ASN A 25 -4.99 4.92 -4.53
CA ASN A 25 -6.03 4.03 -5.03
C ASN A 25 -5.40 2.90 -5.86
N ILE A 26 -5.68 1.65 -5.52
CA ILE A 26 -5.12 0.46 -6.16
C ILE A 26 -6.15 -0.64 -6.38
N GLU A 27 -6.16 -1.20 -7.58
CA GLU A 27 -6.98 -2.35 -7.95
C GLU A 27 -6.08 -3.47 -8.47
N VAL A 28 -6.27 -4.69 -7.96
CA VAL A 28 -5.54 -5.89 -8.36
C VAL A 28 -6.53 -6.98 -8.74
N ALA A 29 -6.63 -7.30 -10.02
CA ALA A 29 -7.53 -8.33 -10.50
C ALA A 29 -6.90 -9.73 -10.38
N PHE A 30 -5.76 -9.98 -11.05
CA PHE A 30 -5.04 -11.26 -11.01
C PHE A 30 -3.53 -11.08 -10.88
N GLY A 31 -3.03 -11.00 -9.65
CA GLY A 31 -1.60 -10.86 -9.39
C GLY A 31 -1.29 -10.19 -8.07
N ASN A 32 -0.12 -9.56 -7.96
CA ASN A 32 0.32 -8.98 -6.70
C ASN A 32 0.76 -7.53 -6.83
N ALA A 33 0.59 -6.76 -5.75
CA ALA A 33 1.14 -5.42 -5.63
C ALA A 33 1.93 -5.32 -4.32
N THR A 34 3.11 -4.71 -4.39
CA THR A 34 3.92 -4.36 -3.22
C THR A 34 4.17 -2.86 -3.19
N VAL A 35 3.79 -2.22 -2.09
CA VAL A 35 4.02 -0.79 -1.86
C VAL A 35 5.16 -0.63 -0.86
N TYR A 36 6.25 -0.01 -1.31
CA TYR A 36 7.39 0.34 -0.46
C TYR A 36 7.19 1.74 0.08
N VAL A 37 7.16 1.89 1.41
CA VAL A 37 6.87 3.16 2.10
C VAL A 37 7.97 3.53 3.10
N PRO A 38 8.25 4.82 3.32
CA PRO A 38 9.21 5.25 4.32
C PRO A 38 8.81 4.81 5.74
N GLN A 39 9.79 4.51 6.59
CA GLN A 39 9.56 4.13 7.99
C GLN A 39 8.84 5.19 8.83
N HIS A 40 8.94 6.47 8.45
CA HIS A 40 8.26 7.57 9.12
C HIS A 40 6.82 7.78 8.64
N TRP A 41 6.21 6.84 7.92
CA TRP A 41 4.79 6.87 7.56
C TRP A 41 4.01 5.75 8.25
N ARG A 42 2.74 6.02 8.54
CA ARG A 42 1.76 5.00 8.91
C ARG A 42 0.99 4.58 7.68
N VAL A 43 0.66 3.30 7.54
CA VAL A 43 -0.24 2.83 6.48
C VAL A 43 -1.59 2.43 7.06
N ASP A 44 -2.66 3.01 6.51
CA ASP A 44 -4.06 2.67 6.79
C ASP A 44 -4.63 1.95 5.57
N LEU A 45 -4.81 0.63 5.68
CA LEU A 45 -5.36 -0.20 4.61
C LEU A 45 -6.89 -0.22 4.68
N LYS A 46 -7.51 0.32 3.63
CA LYS A 46 -8.95 0.32 3.38
C LYS A 46 -9.23 -0.40 2.07
N VAL A 47 -8.83 -1.67 2.02
CA VAL A 47 -8.84 -2.50 0.82
C VAL A 47 -9.78 -3.68 1.03
N GLU A 48 -10.66 -3.90 0.07
CA GLU A 48 -11.54 -5.07 0.04
C GLU A 48 -10.86 -6.23 -0.69
N THR A 49 -11.12 -7.46 -0.25
CA THR A 49 -10.51 -8.65 -0.85
C THR A 49 -11.57 -9.73 -1.10
N SER A 50 -11.63 -10.26 -2.32
CA SER A 50 -12.57 -11.36 -2.64
C SER A 50 -11.92 -12.74 -2.44
N PHE A 51 -10.87 -13.04 -3.21
CA PHE A 51 -10.08 -14.27 -3.17
C PHE A 51 -8.58 -13.96 -3.01
N GLY A 52 -8.27 -12.82 -2.41
CA GLY A 52 -6.92 -12.33 -2.17
C GLY A 52 -6.65 -12.01 -0.71
N ALA A 53 -5.52 -11.35 -0.45
CA ALA A 53 -5.17 -10.86 0.87
C ALA A 53 -4.51 -9.48 0.78
N ALA A 54 -4.83 -8.60 1.73
CA ALA A 54 -4.16 -7.31 1.90
C ALA A 54 -3.55 -7.25 3.30
N LYS A 55 -2.27 -6.89 3.42
CA LYS A 55 -1.58 -6.78 4.71
C LYS A 55 -0.67 -5.56 4.74
N ALA A 56 -0.79 -4.79 5.82
CA ALA A 56 0.18 -3.77 6.20
C ALA A 56 0.72 -4.15 7.58
N ASP A 57 2.05 -4.12 7.68
CA ASP A 57 2.69 -4.28 8.98
C ASP A 57 2.53 -3.01 9.82
N ALA A 58 2.70 -3.15 11.13
CA ALA A 58 2.63 -2.03 12.06
C ALA A 58 3.71 -0.97 11.71
N PRO A 59 3.42 0.33 11.93
CA PRO A 59 4.41 1.37 11.73
C PRO A 59 5.65 1.11 12.58
N VAL A 60 6.82 1.34 12.00
CA VAL A 60 8.11 1.09 12.66
C VAL A 60 8.47 2.22 13.64
N ALA A 61 7.88 3.41 13.47
CA ALA A 61 8.11 4.58 14.33
C ALA A 61 6.82 5.39 14.57
N PRO A 62 6.73 6.16 15.68
CA PRO A 62 5.69 7.15 15.87
C PRO A 62 5.72 8.18 14.73
N THR A 63 4.57 8.43 14.11
CA THR A 63 4.46 9.39 13.01
C THR A 63 3.05 10.01 12.98
N SER A 64 3.00 11.28 12.54
CA SER A 64 1.76 11.99 12.21
C SER A 64 1.31 11.76 10.76
N LYS A 65 2.21 11.28 9.88
CA LYS A 65 1.93 11.09 8.44
C LYS A 65 1.29 9.74 8.18
N THR A 66 0.18 9.72 7.45
CA THR A 66 -0.60 8.51 7.16
C THR A 66 -0.86 8.37 5.66
N LEU A 67 -0.40 7.28 5.07
CA LEU A 67 -0.79 6.83 3.74
C LEU A 67 -2.05 5.96 3.85
N ILE A 68 -3.13 6.42 3.24
CA ILE A 68 -4.38 5.67 3.13
C ILE A 68 -4.34 4.91 1.81
N ILE A 69 -4.37 3.59 1.85
CA ILE A 69 -4.43 2.76 0.64
C ILE A 69 -5.86 2.23 0.50
N ARG A 70 -6.50 2.52 -0.64
CA ARG A 70 -7.89 2.16 -0.94
C ARG A 70 -8.01 1.34 -2.22
N GLY A 71 -9.00 0.46 -2.27
CA GLY A 71 -9.40 -0.24 -3.50
C GLY A 71 -9.66 -1.72 -3.25
N GLU A 72 -9.36 -2.57 -4.23
CA GLU A 72 -9.79 -3.96 -4.25
C GLU A 72 -8.68 -4.91 -4.69
N VAL A 73 -8.64 -6.11 -4.08
CA VAL A 73 -7.84 -7.26 -4.54
C VAL A 73 -8.77 -8.44 -4.79
N ALA A 74 -9.02 -8.76 -6.06
CA ALA A 74 -9.84 -9.90 -6.44
C ALA A 74 -9.07 -11.22 -6.25
N PHE A 75 -7.97 -11.45 -6.99
CA PHE A 75 -7.13 -12.65 -6.88
C PHE A 75 -5.65 -12.28 -6.74
N GLY A 76 -5.08 -12.58 -5.56
CA GLY A 76 -3.66 -12.41 -5.26
C GLY A 76 -3.43 -11.55 -4.01
N LYS A 77 -2.37 -10.73 -3.98
CA LYS A 77 -1.93 -10.07 -2.73
C LYS A 77 -1.56 -8.60 -2.89
N LEU A 78 -1.95 -7.80 -1.90
CA LEU A 78 -1.40 -6.47 -1.66
C LEU A 78 -0.56 -6.47 -0.38
N GLY A 79 0.73 -6.18 -0.53
CA GLY A 79 1.68 -6.07 0.57
C GLY A 79 2.23 -4.67 0.74
N VAL A 80 2.62 -4.34 1.96
CA VAL A 80 3.33 -3.11 2.30
C VAL A 80 4.68 -3.47 2.91
N VAL A 81 5.74 -2.81 2.46
CA VAL A 81 7.10 -2.99 2.97
C VAL A 81 7.65 -1.64 3.43
N TYR A 82 8.05 -1.55 4.70
CA TYR A 82 8.73 -0.36 5.21
C TYR A 82 10.21 -0.38 4.80
N VAL A 83 10.68 0.72 4.24
CA VAL A 83 12.07 0.91 3.83
C VAL A 83 12.72 2.05 4.61
N LYS A 84 14.03 1.90 4.87
CA LYS A 84 14.83 2.85 5.65
C LYS A 84 15.11 4.12 4.89
#